data_AF-A0A227J902-F1
#
_entry.id   AF-A0A227J902-F1
#
_cell.length_a   1.000
_cell.length_b   1.000
_cell.length_c   1.000
_cell.angle_alpha   90.00
_cell.angle_beta   90.00
_cell.angle_gamma   90.00
#
_symmetry.space_group_name_H-M   'P 1'
#
loop_
_entity.id
_entity.type
_entity.pdbx_description
1 polymer ?
#
loop_
_entity_poly.entity_id
_entity_poly.type
_entity_poly.pdbx_seq_one_letter_code
_entity_poly.pdbx_strand_id
1 'polypeptide(L)'
;DVLPEMKVTPHAAWQEELRGNVEEIKLEEMVGRVSANMILPYPPGVPLVLPGEMVTQESRPVLDFLEMLCEIGAHYPGFETDIHGLYQQKDGSYTVKVLKN
;
A
#
# COMPACT_ATOMS: atom_id res chain seq x y z
N ASP A 1 14.33 -9.46 6.07
CA ASP A 1 13.74 -9.67 7.41
C ASP A 1 13.47 -8.36 8.16
N VAL A 2 12.86 -7.37 7.49
CA VAL A 2 12.49 -6.10 8.13
C VAL A 2 11.03 -5.82 7.80
N LEU A 3 10.22 -5.63 8.83
CA LEU A 3 8.82 -5.26 8.69
C LEU A 3 8.70 -3.74 8.45
N PRO A 4 7.59 -3.27 7.84
CA PRO A 4 7.24 -1.85 7.87
C PRO A 4 7.27 -1.30 9.30
N GLU A 5 7.62 -0.03 9.45
CA GLU A 5 7.75 0.60 10.75
C GLU A 5 6.40 1.16 11.22
N MET A 6 5.91 0.71 12.38
CA MET A 6 4.69 1.25 12.98
C MET A 6 4.94 2.68 13.50
N LYS A 7 4.47 3.71 12.77
CA LYS A 7 4.62 5.12 13.15
C LYS A 7 3.51 5.60 14.06
N VAL A 8 2.30 5.12 13.82
CA VAL A 8 1.13 5.35 14.66
C VAL A 8 0.34 4.06 14.81
N THR A 9 -0.51 3.97 15.83
CA THR A 9 -1.38 2.81 15.96
C THR A 9 -2.43 2.79 14.84
N PRO A 10 -2.94 1.61 14.44
CA PRO A 10 -4.02 1.54 13.47
C PRO A 10 -5.26 2.36 13.86
N HIS A 11 -5.54 2.44 15.17
CA HIS A 11 -6.60 3.31 15.67
C HIS A 11 -6.33 4.79 15.38
N ALA A 12 -5.10 5.27 15.61
CA ALA A 12 -4.74 6.66 15.34
C ALA A 12 -4.76 6.97 13.83
N ALA A 13 -4.26 6.07 12.99
CA ALA A 13 -4.36 6.20 11.53
C ALA A 13 -5.83 6.29 11.08
N TRP A 14 -6.70 5.47 11.66
CA TRP A 14 -8.14 5.52 11.39
C TRP A 14 -8.79 6.85 11.81
N GLN A 15 -8.38 7.41 12.96
CA GLN A 15 -8.85 8.74 13.38
C GLN A 15 -8.46 9.83 12.37
N GLU A 16 -7.27 9.77 11.78
CA GLU A 16 -6.84 10.71 10.75
C GLU A 16 -7.62 10.50 9.44
N GLU A 17 -7.91 9.25 9.05
CA GLU A 17 -8.76 8.96 7.90
C GLU A 17 -10.18 9.54 8.08
N LEU A 18 -10.79 9.37 9.26
CA LEU A 18 -12.10 9.96 9.58
C LEU A 18 -12.11 11.49 9.52
N ARG A 19 -10.97 12.14 9.78
CA ARG A 19 -10.81 13.60 9.67
C ARG A 19 -10.58 14.06 8.23
N GLY A 20 -10.42 13.15 7.28
CA GLY A 20 -10.06 13.48 5.90
C GLY A 20 -8.59 13.86 5.73
N ASN A 21 -7.74 13.53 6.71
CA ASN A 21 -6.30 13.80 6.70
C ASN A 21 -5.53 12.72 5.92
N VAL A 22 -6.06 12.37 4.76
CA VAL A 22 -5.53 11.34 3.87
C VAL A 22 -5.45 11.87 2.45
N GLU A 23 -4.50 11.33 1.69
CA GLU A 23 -4.33 11.58 0.27
C GLU A 23 -3.99 10.30 -0.47
N GLU A 24 -4.27 10.26 -1.77
CA GLU A 24 -3.83 9.19 -2.65
C GLU A 24 -2.56 9.60 -3.37
N ILE A 25 -1.56 8.74 -3.31
CA ILE A 25 -0.29 8.89 -4.01
C ILE A 25 -0.03 7.67 -4.87
N LYS A 26 0.92 7.77 -5.79
CA LYS A 26 1.35 6.61 -6.56
C LYS A 26 2.02 5.57 -5.66
N LEU A 27 1.88 4.29 -6.02
CA LEU A 27 2.51 3.19 -5.30
C LEU A 27 4.03 3.38 -5.16
N GLU A 28 4.70 3.83 -6.23
CA GLU A 28 6.15 4.09 -6.27
C GLU A 28 6.61 5.16 -5.25
N GLU A 29 5.68 6.01 -4.79
CA GLU A 29 5.94 7.11 -3.85
C GLU A 29 5.63 6.73 -2.38
N MET A 30 5.24 5.48 -2.11
CA MET A 30 4.78 5.08 -0.76
C MET A 30 5.89 5.05 0.30
N VAL A 31 7.17 4.96 -0.12
CA VAL A 31 8.29 4.88 0.82
C VAL A 31 8.39 6.18 1.61
N GLY A 32 8.44 6.06 2.93
CA GLY A 32 8.46 7.21 3.84
C GLY A 32 7.08 7.83 4.09
N ARG A 33 5.99 7.21 3.61
CA ARG A 33 4.61 7.64 3.84
C ARG A 33 3.89 6.67 4.77
N VAL A 34 3.03 7.19 5.65
CA VAL A 34 2.25 6.36 6.58
C VAL A 34 0.99 5.87 5.87
N SER A 35 0.83 4.55 5.77
CA SER A 35 -0.35 3.95 5.14
C SER A 35 -1.62 4.28 5.93
N ALA A 36 -2.66 4.74 5.24
CA ALA A 36 -3.97 4.96 5.84
C ALA A 36 -4.79 3.66 5.92
N ASN A 37 -4.65 2.79 4.91
CA ASN A 37 -5.37 1.53 4.82
C ASN A 37 -4.44 0.33 4.97
N MET A 38 -5.06 -0.83 5.17
CA MET A 38 -4.36 -2.11 5.12
C MET A 38 -4.08 -2.49 3.67
N ILE A 39 -2.87 -2.95 3.38
CA ILE A 39 -2.47 -3.52 2.09
C ILE A 39 -2.43 -5.04 2.22
N LEU A 40 -3.25 -5.72 1.44
CA LEU A 40 -3.47 -7.16 1.49
C LEU A 40 -3.41 -7.74 0.07
N PRO A 41 -2.23 -8.25 -0.37
CA PRO A 41 -2.04 -8.82 -1.69
C PRO A 41 -2.45 -10.29 -1.81
N TYR A 42 -2.94 -10.67 -2.99
CA TYR A 42 -3.22 -12.05 -3.38
C TYR A 42 -2.37 -12.43 -4.61
N PRO A 43 -1.48 -13.44 -4.50
CA PRO A 43 -1.09 -14.19 -3.30
C PRO A 43 -0.19 -13.38 -2.31
N PRO A 44 -0.02 -13.82 -1.06
CA PRO A 44 -0.57 -15.05 -0.44
C PRO A 44 -1.90 -14.86 0.30
N GLY A 45 -2.46 -13.64 0.34
CA GLY A 45 -3.69 -13.33 1.07
C GLY A 45 -3.48 -13.11 2.57
N VAL A 46 -2.31 -12.60 2.97
CA VAL A 46 -2.02 -12.17 4.36
C VAL A 46 -1.66 -10.68 4.40
N PRO A 47 -1.98 -9.94 5.48
CA PRO A 47 -1.69 -8.52 5.56
C PRO A 47 -0.20 -8.25 5.40
N LEU A 48 0.15 -7.36 4.47
CA LEU A 48 1.54 -6.97 4.20
C LEU A 48 1.88 -5.61 4.82
N VAL A 49 0.93 -4.68 4.86
CA VAL A 49 1.06 -3.38 5.53
C VAL A 49 -0.22 -3.10 6.30
N LEU A 50 -0.09 -2.68 7.56
CA LEU A 50 -1.20 -2.28 8.41
C LEU A 50 -1.40 -0.75 8.40
N PRO A 51 -2.61 -0.25 8.70
CA PRO A 51 -2.83 1.18 8.91
C PRO A 51 -1.89 1.73 9.98
N GLY A 52 -1.21 2.85 9.70
CA GLY A 52 -0.24 3.46 10.61
C GLY A 52 1.19 2.96 10.46
N GLU A 53 1.43 1.93 9.64
CA GLU A 53 2.78 1.52 9.26
C GLU A 53 3.33 2.35 8.10
N MET A 54 4.65 2.45 8.06
CA MET A 54 5.40 3.13 7.02
C MET A 54 6.42 2.18 6.40
N VAL A 55 6.37 2.04 5.08
CA VAL A 55 7.44 1.35 4.34
C VAL A 55 8.66 2.27 4.33
N THR A 56 9.79 1.76 4.81
CA THR A 56 11.07 2.48 4.88
C THR A 56 12.02 1.96 3.81
N GLN A 57 13.22 2.54 3.71
CA GLN A 57 14.26 2.01 2.83
C GLN A 57 14.71 0.60 3.24
N GLU A 58 14.63 0.27 4.53
CA GLU A 58 15.00 -1.06 5.04
C GLU A 58 13.93 -2.11 4.73
N SER A 59 12.65 -1.72 4.72
CA SER A 59 11.51 -2.57 4.31
C SER A 59 11.12 -2.39 2.84
N ARG A 60 12.00 -1.80 2.01
CA ARG A 60 11.79 -1.61 0.57
C ARG A 60 11.32 -2.86 -0.20
N PRO A 61 11.76 -4.10 0.13
CA PRO A 61 11.25 -5.30 -0.52
C PRO A 61 9.73 -5.47 -0.47
N VAL A 62 9.04 -4.83 0.48
CA VAL A 62 7.56 -4.78 0.53
C VAL A 62 7.00 -4.07 -0.69
N LEU A 63 7.55 -2.90 -1.04
CA LEU A 63 7.15 -2.16 -2.24
C LEU A 63 7.53 -2.94 -3.49
N ASP A 64 8.74 -3.48 -3.56
CA ASP A 64 9.21 -4.21 -4.75
C ASP A 64 8.32 -5.44 -5.05
N PHE A 65 7.82 -6.11 -4.02
CA PHE A 65 6.86 -7.20 -4.17
C PHE A 65 5.50 -6.74 -4.72
N LEU A 66 4.98 -5.60 -4.23
CA LEU A 66 3.73 -5.03 -4.72
C LEU A 66 3.85 -4.57 -6.18
N GLU A 67 4.97 -3.93 -6.53
CA GLU A 67 5.25 -3.50 -7.92
C GLU A 67 5.32 -4.72 -8.86
N MET A 68 5.98 -5.80 -8.44
CA MET A 68 6.04 -7.04 -9.21
C MET A 68 4.65 -7.65 -9.44
N LEU A 69 3.78 -7.68 -8.41
CA LEU A 69 2.40 -8.17 -8.55
C LEU A 69 1.56 -7.31 -9.51
N CYS A 70 1.76 -5.99 -9.50
CA CYS A 70 1.14 -5.06 -10.44
C CYS A 70 1.62 -5.29 -11.88
N GLU A 71 2.92 -5.55 -12.07
CA GLU A 71 3.51 -5.81 -13.38
C GLU A 71 3.04 -7.15 -13.96
N ILE A 72 3.11 -8.25 -13.19
CA ILE A 72 2.74 -9.58 -13.68
C ILE A 72 1.24 -9.67 -14.02
N GLY A 73 0.37 -9.05 -13.22
CA GLY A 73 -1.07 -9.09 -13.42
C GLY A 73 -1.55 -8.24 -14.62
N ALA A 74 -0.71 -7.39 -15.19
CA ALA A 74 -1.04 -6.61 -16.39
C ALA A 74 -0.96 -7.41 -17.71
N HIS A 75 -0.35 -8.61 -17.69
CA HIS A 75 0.01 -9.31 -18.94
C HIS A 75 -1.14 -10.13 -19.56
N TYR A 76 -2.02 -10.72 -18.75
CA TYR A 76 -3.01 -11.69 -19.22
C TYR A 76 -4.41 -11.37 -18.68
N PRO A 77 -5.42 -11.13 -19.55
CA PRO A 77 -6.80 -10.98 -19.12
C PRO A 77 -7.30 -12.23 -18.37
N GLY A 78 -7.98 -12.02 -17.24
CA GLY A 78 -8.41 -13.08 -16.32
C GLY A 78 -7.37 -13.48 -15.26
N PHE A 79 -6.19 -12.87 -15.27
CA PHE A 79 -5.12 -13.04 -14.27
C PHE A 79 -4.66 -11.68 -13.71
N GLU A 80 -5.61 -10.77 -13.55
CA GLU A 80 -5.35 -9.41 -13.07
C GLU A 80 -4.77 -9.41 -11.64
N THR A 81 -4.06 -8.34 -11.31
CA THR A 81 -3.55 -8.08 -9.97
C THR A 81 -4.70 -7.92 -8.98
N ASP A 82 -4.67 -8.68 -7.89
CA ASP A 82 -5.64 -8.56 -6.79
C ASP A 82 -4.93 -8.15 -5.51
N ILE A 83 -4.99 -6.85 -5.20
CA ILE A 83 -4.40 -6.29 -3.98
C ILE A 83 -5.41 -5.35 -3.35
N HIS A 84 -5.97 -5.76 -2.21
CA HIS A 84 -6.83 -4.90 -1.42
C HIS A 84 -6.01 -3.77 -0.79
N GLY A 85 -6.49 -2.53 -0.91
CA GLY A 85 -5.80 -1.34 -0.41
C GLY A 85 -4.96 -0.60 -1.47
N LEU A 86 -4.82 -1.18 -2.66
CA LEU A 86 -4.32 -0.49 -3.86
C LEU A 86 -5.50 -0.22 -4.80
N TYR A 87 -5.40 0.90 -5.53
CA TYR A 87 -6.45 1.32 -6.46
C TYR A 87 -5.86 1.47 -7.86
N GLN A 88 -6.32 0.63 -8.78
CA GLN A 88 -5.91 0.72 -10.19
C GLN A 88 -6.55 1.94 -10.85
N GLN A 89 -5.73 2.73 -11.51
CA GLN A 89 -6.11 3.93 -12.24
C GLN A 89 -6.38 3.60 -13.72
N LYS A 90 -7.03 4.52 -14.43
CA LYS A 90 -7.41 4.33 -15.85
C LYS A 90 -6.21 4.18 -16.79
N ASP A 91 -5.05 4.70 -16.40
CA ASP A 91 -3.80 4.60 -17.15
C ASP A 91 -3.01 3.32 -16.82
N GLY A 92 -3.54 2.45 -15.96
CA GLY A 92 -2.90 1.21 -15.51
C GLY A 92 -1.95 1.40 -14.31
N SER A 93 -1.74 2.63 -13.84
CA SER A 93 -0.97 2.88 -12.61
C SER A 93 -1.77 2.50 -11.36
N TYR A 94 -1.08 2.34 -10.23
CA TYR A 94 -1.70 2.03 -8.95
C TYR A 94 -1.45 3.14 -7.94
N THR A 95 -2.50 3.50 -7.20
CA THR A 95 -2.40 4.43 -6.07
C THR A 95 -2.64 3.72 -4.74
N VAL A 96 -2.11 4.32 -3.68
CA VAL A 96 -2.31 3.93 -2.30
C VAL A 96 -2.73 5.14 -1.49
N LYS A 97 -3.61 4.94 -0.51
CA LYS A 97 -4.03 6.01 0.39
C LYS A 97 -3.09 6.08 1.60
N VAL A 98 -2.57 7.27 1.87
CA VAL A 98 -1.63 7.57 2.95
C VAL A 98 -2.12 8.74 3.79
N LEU A 99 -1.59 8.88 5.01
CA LEU A 99 -1.83 10.07 5.83
C LEU A 99 -1.14 11.30 5.20
N LYS A 100 -1.82 12.45 5.25
CA LYS A 100 -1.23 13.75 4.89
C LYS A 100 -0.12 14.10 5.88
N ASN A 101 0.93 14.73 5.37
CA ASN A 101 2.02 15.27 6.19
C ASN A 101 1.61 16.55 6.93
#